data_AF-A0AAW9KLA0-F1
#
_entry.id   AF-A0AAW9KLA0-F1
#
_cell.length_a   1.000
_cell.length_b   1.000
_cell.length_c   1.000
_cell.angle_alpha   90.00
_cell.angle_beta   90.00
_cell.angle_gamma   90.00
#
_symmetry.space_group_name_H-M   'P 1'
#
loop_
_entity.id
_entity.type
_entity.pdbx_description
1 polymer ?
#
loop_
_entity_poly.entity_id
_entity_poly.type
_entity_poly.pdbx_seq_one_letter_code
_entity_poly.pdbx_strand_id
1 'polypeptide(L)'
;RMIMSMWNIEDLPEMTLQPCCYQTLWDVTDGYLNCMLIQRSGDIPLGVPFNTSQYAVLVHLIAQVTGLKPGLFTHVINNAHIYENQIEGMKLQLTRANDDYSAPKLWINPEINNFYDFTADDIKLVD
;
A
#
# COMPACT_ATOMS: atom_id res chain seq x y z
N ARG A 1 -2.49 -19.97 6.31
CA ARG A 1 -1.49 -19.29 5.44
C ARG A 1 -2.25 -18.17 4.75
N MET A 2 -2.02 -16.92 5.12
CA MET A 2 -2.76 -15.77 4.59
C MET A 2 -1.88 -15.12 3.51
N ILE A 3 -2.08 -15.53 2.27
CA ILE A 3 -1.31 -15.08 1.10
C ILE A 3 -2.29 -14.78 -0.01
N MET A 4 -2.13 -13.65 -0.68
CA MET A 4 -2.83 -13.33 -1.92
C MET A 4 -1.81 -13.11 -3.03
N SER A 5 -2.07 -13.66 -4.20
CA SER A 5 -1.27 -13.46 -5.40
C SER A 5 -2.18 -13.02 -6.54
N MET A 6 -1.80 -11.94 -7.22
CA MET A 6 -2.37 -11.52 -8.51
C MET A 6 -1.57 -12.09 -9.69
N TRP A 7 -0.48 -12.82 -9.42
CA TRP A 7 0.36 -13.40 -10.45
C TRP A 7 -0.17 -14.76 -10.91
N ASN A 8 -1.27 -14.77 -11.67
CA ASN A 8 -1.77 -15.98 -12.30
C ASN A 8 -1.09 -16.20 -13.66
N ILE A 9 -0.27 -17.26 -13.76
CA ILE A 9 0.54 -17.59 -14.94
C ILE A 9 -0.32 -17.77 -16.19
N GLU A 10 -1.46 -18.43 -16.06
CA GLU A 10 -2.35 -18.73 -17.18
C GLU A 10 -3.01 -17.47 -17.75
N ASP A 11 -3.25 -16.47 -16.90
CA ASP A 11 -3.90 -15.22 -17.28
C ASP A 11 -2.89 -14.15 -17.78
N LEU A 12 -1.59 -14.29 -17.50
CA LEU A 12 -0.58 -13.28 -17.86
C LEU A 12 -0.60 -12.83 -19.33
N PRO A 13 -0.83 -13.72 -20.33
CA PRO A 13 -0.92 -13.30 -21.73
C PRO A 13 -2.13 -12.42 -22.04
N GLU A 14 -3.22 -12.55 -21.26
CA GLU A 14 -4.47 -11.84 -21.48
C GLU A 14 -4.54 -10.51 -20.71
N MET A 15 -3.63 -10.28 -19.75
CA MET A 15 -3.55 -9.03 -19.00
C MET A 15 -3.00 -7.90 -19.87
N THR A 16 -3.68 -6.74 -19.87
CA THR A 16 -3.16 -5.51 -20.52
C THR A 16 -1.80 -5.11 -19.95
N LEU A 17 -1.60 -5.32 -18.65
CA LEU A 17 -0.33 -5.13 -17.95
C LEU A 17 -0.27 -6.12 -16.77
N GLN A 18 0.82 -6.87 -16.65
CA GLN A 18 0.98 -7.77 -15.51
C GLN A 18 1.11 -6.97 -14.20
N PRO A 19 0.61 -7.45 -13.06
CA PRO A 19 0.55 -6.66 -11.83
C PRO A 19 1.96 -6.28 -11.34
N CYS A 20 2.15 -5.01 -10.98
CA CYS A 20 3.40 -4.52 -10.40
C CYS A 20 3.53 -4.98 -8.95
N CYS A 21 2.58 -4.61 -8.10
CA CYS A 21 2.33 -5.20 -6.80
C CYS A 21 1.63 -6.53 -7.04
N TYR A 22 2.26 -7.68 -6.78
CA TYR A 22 1.73 -8.97 -7.24
C TYR A 22 1.43 -9.96 -6.14
N GLN A 23 1.99 -9.78 -4.94
CA GLN A 23 1.77 -10.71 -3.84
C GLN A 23 1.74 -9.97 -2.51
N THR A 24 0.83 -10.41 -1.64
CA THR A 24 0.79 -10.00 -0.23
C THR A 24 0.85 -11.21 0.67
N LEU A 25 1.57 -11.07 1.78
CA LEU A 25 1.66 -12.07 2.85
C LEU A 25 1.21 -11.39 4.14
N TRP A 26 0.37 -12.09 4.90
CA TRP A 26 -0.24 -11.54 6.09
C TRP A 26 0.03 -12.44 7.30
N ASP A 27 0.19 -11.82 8.45
CA ASP A 27 0.28 -12.49 9.74
C ASP A 27 -0.38 -11.66 10.84
N VAL A 28 -0.66 -12.32 11.96
CA VAL A 28 -1.19 -11.67 13.15
C VAL A 28 -0.25 -11.95 14.31
N THR A 29 0.26 -10.89 14.93
CA THR A 29 1.14 -10.96 16.09
C THR A 29 0.62 -9.99 17.14
N ASP A 30 0.38 -10.46 18.37
CA ASP A 30 -0.09 -9.65 19.51
C ASP A 30 -1.33 -8.77 19.24
N GLY A 31 -2.26 -9.27 18.42
CA GLY A 31 -3.48 -8.54 18.04
C GLY A 31 -3.28 -7.49 16.93
N TYR A 32 -2.10 -7.44 16.30
CA TYR A 32 -1.80 -6.59 15.16
C TYR A 32 -1.80 -7.38 13.85
N LEU A 33 -2.45 -6.86 12.82
CA LEU A 33 -2.44 -7.38 11.46
C LEU A 33 -1.25 -6.79 10.69
N ASN A 34 -0.27 -7.63 10.38
CA ASN A 34 0.89 -7.26 9.60
C ASN A 34 0.70 -7.65 8.12
N CYS A 35 1.33 -6.90 7.22
CA CYS A 35 1.30 -7.17 5.78
C CYS A 35 2.66 -6.93 5.14
N MET A 36 3.14 -7.92 4.38
CA MET A 36 4.23 -7.76 3.43
C MET A 36 3.67 -7.67 2.02
N LEU A 37 3.99 -6.60 1.31
CA LEU A 37 3.72 -6.44 -0.12
C LEU A 37 5.00 -6.74 -0.91
N ILE A 38 4.90 -7.55 -1.96
CA ILE A 38 5.96 -7.75 -2.93
C ILE A 38 5.58 -7.08 -4.26
N GLN A 39 6.41 -6.13 -4.68
CA GLN A 39 6.30 -5.39 -5.92
C GLN A 39 7.47 -5.73 -6.85
N ARG A 40 7.18 -6.27 -8.04
CA ARG A 40 8.21 -6.68 -9.01
C ARG A 40 8.91 -5.49 -9.68
N SER A 41 8.21 -4.37 -9.81
CA SER A 41 8.62 -3.18 -10.56
C SER A 41 7.99 -1.93 -9.94
N GLY A 42 8.80 -1.01 -9.45
CA GLY A 42 8.35 0.19 -8.74
C GLY A 42 8.99 1.47 -9.26
N ASP A 43 8.17 2.29 -9.91
CA ASP A 43 8.45 3.71 -10.18
C ASP A 43 8.49 4.44 -8.84
N ILE A 44 9.69 4.79 -8.39
CA ILE A 44 9.93 5.37 -7.06
C ILE A 44 9.26 6.74 -6.89
N PRO A 45 9.35 7.69 -7.85
CA PRO A 45 8.78 9.02 -7.65
C PRO A 45 7.25 9.05 -7.71
N LEU A 46 6.64 8.23 -8.56
CA LEU A 46 5.20 8.33 -8.83
C LEU A 46 4.44 7.11 -8.32
N GLY A 47 4.80 5.90 -8.74
CA GLY A 47 4.02 4.70 -8.44
C GLY A 47 4.11 4.27 -6.98
N VAL A 48 5.32 4.20 -6.43
CA VAL A 48 5.60 3.66 -5.09
C VAL A 48 4.90 4.44 -3.96
N PRO A 49 4.82 5.78 -3.97
CA PRO A 49 4.06 6.53 -2.97
C PRO A 49 2.58 6.12 -2.93
N PHE A 50 1.90 6.07 -4.08
CA PHE A 50 0.51 5.63 -4.15
C PHE A 50 0.33 4.16 -3.75
N ASN A 51 1.23 3.28 -4.19
CA ASN A 51 1.21 1.88 -3.79
C ASN A 51 1.38 1.73 -2.27
N THR A 52 2.28 2.49 -1.67
CA THR A 52 2.51 2.45 -0.23
C THR A 52 1.26 2.90 0.52
N SER A 53 0.66 4.03 0.11
CA SER A 53 -0.56 4.55 0.74
C SER A 53 -1.77 3.61 0.57
N GLN A 54 -2.04 3.08 -0.62
CA GLN A 54 -3.21 2.23 -0.86
C GLN A 54 -3.14 0.92 -0.06
N TYR A 55 -1.96 0.29 0.05
CA TYR A 55 -1.81 -0.94 0.82
C TYR A 55 -1.79 -0.67 2.32
N ALA A 56 -1.26 0.47 2.77
CA ALA A 56 -1.41 0.89 4.15
C ALA A 56 -2.89 1.08 4.53
N VAL A 57 -3.68 1.73 3.66
CA VAL A 57 -5.14 1.85 3.86
C VAL A 57 -5.79 0.47 3.88
N LEU A 58 -5.46 -0.43 2.95
CA LEU A 58 -5.99 -1.80 2.93
C LEU A 58 -5.74 -2.56 4.23
N VAL A 59 -4.53 -2.44 4.81
CA VAL A 59 -4.21 -3.05 6.11
C VAL A 59 -5.14 -2.52 7.20
N HIS A 60 -5.40 -1.21 7.24
CA HIS A 60 -6.29 -0.62 8.23
C HIS A 60 -7.75 -1.07 8.06
N LEU A 61 -8.24 -1.13 6.82
CA LEU A 61 -9.61 -1.58 6.52
C LEU A 61 -9.81 -3.04 6.96
N ILE A 62 -8.87 -3.93 6.63
CA ILE A 62 -8.94 -5.35 7.03
C ILE A 62 -8.80 -5.49 8.54
N ALA A 63 -7.87 -4.75 9.16
CA ALA A 63 -7.70 -4.78 10.61
C ALA A 63 -9.00 -4.40 11.34
N GLN A 64 -9.70 -3.35 10.91
CA GLN A 64 -10.95 -2.92 11.52
C GLN A 64 -12.02 -4.03 11.50
N VAL A 65 -12.34 -4.56 10.32
CA VAL A 65 -13.43 -5.55 10.16
C VAL A 65 -13.08 -6.92 10.73
N THR A 66 -11.82 -7.15 11.09
CA THR A 66 -11.37 -8.36 11.79
C THR A 66 -11.15 -8.15 13.28
N GLY A 67 -11.42 -6.95 13.82
CA GLY A 67 -11.22 -6.63 15.23
C GLY A 67 -9.74 -6.57 15.66
N LEU A 68 -8.83 -6.40 14.70
CA LEU A 68 -7.39 -6.28 14.91
C LEU A 68 -6.93 -4.82 14.86
N LYS A 69 -5.69 -4.59 15.27
CA LYS A 69 -5.01 -3.30 15.07
C LYS A 69 -4.15 -3.34 13.81
N PRO A 70 -4.02 -2.24 13.05
CA PRO A 70 -3.05 -2.19 11.95
C PRO A 70 -1.63 -2.34 12.49
N GLY A 71 -0.88 -3.29 11.93
CA GLY A 71 0.48 -3.63 12.33
C GLY A 71 1.54 -3.11 11.35
N LEU A 72 2.67 -3.83 11.29
CA LEU A 72 3.78 -3.51 10.40
C LEU A 72 3.39 -3.76 8.94
N PHE A 73 3.57 -2.73 8.11
CA PHE A 73 3.52 -2.84 6.66
C PHE A 73 4.95 -2.86 6.09
N THR A 74 5.32 -3.96 5.45
CA THR A 74 6.62 -4.14 4.79
C THR A 74 6.46 -4.10 3.28
N HIS A 75 7.08 -3.13 2.62
CA HIS A 75 7.03 -3.00 1.15
C HIS A 75 8.36 -3.46 0.54
N VAL A 76 8.34 -4.63 -0.12
CA VAL A 76 9.49 -5.20 -0.82
C VAL A 76 9.39 -4.86 -2.31
N ILE A 77 10.39 -4.14 -2.82
CA ILE A 77 10.45 -3.74 -4.24
C ILE A 77 11.66 -4.40 -4.88
N ASN A 78 11.45 -5.18 -5.95
CA ASN A 78 12.52 -5.86 -6.66
C ASN A 78 13.27 -4.90 -7.60
N ASN A 79 12.61 -4.42 -8.67
CA ASN A 79 13.18 -3.41 -9.55
C ASN A 79 12.66 -2.03 -9.14
N ALA A 80 13.40 -1.35 -8.26
CA ALA A 80 13.18 0.05 -7.90
C ALA A 80 13.89 0.96 -8.91
N HIS A 81 13.14 1.86 -9.55
CA HIS A 81 13.68 2.72 -10.60
C HIS A 81 13.11 4.13 -10.58
N ILE A 82 13.84 5.05 -11.19
CA ILE A 82 13.47 6.44 -11.47
C ILE A 82 13.57 6.62 -12.98
N TYR A 83 12.52 7.10 -13.64
CA TYR A 83 12.60 7.43 -15.06
C TYR A 83 13.44 8.69 -15.29
N GLU A 84 14.13 8.78 -16.42
CA GLU A 84 15.06 9.90 -16.70
C GLU A 84 14.38 11.27 -16.62
N ASN A 85 13.13 11.37 -17.08
CA ASN A 85 12.33 12.59 -17.02
C ASN A 85 11.88 12.98 -15.60
N GLN A 86 12.05 12.09 -14.60
CA GLN A 86 11.69 12.34 -13.20
C GLN A 86 12.90 12.77 -12.35
N ILE A 87 14.13 12.67 -12.87
CA ILE A 87 15.37 12.91 -12.09
C ILE A 87 15.42 14.32 -11.50
N GLU A 88 15.13 15.36 -12.28
CA GLU A 88 15.18 16.73 -11.79
C GLU A 88 14.08 17.01 -10.74
N GLY A 89 12.91 16.40 -10.90
CA GLY A 89 11.83 16.45 -9.90
C GLY A 89 12.25 15.81 -8.58
N MET A 90 12.91 14.64 -8.63
CA MET A 90 13.42 13.96 -7.44
C MET A 90 14.52 14.75 -6.75
N LYS A 91 15.46 15.34 -7.49
CA LYS A 91 16.50 16.21 -6.90
C LYS A 91 15.87 17.37 -6.13
N LEU A 92 14.86 18.02 -6.71
CA LEU A 92 14.12 19.10 -6.03
C LEU A 92 13.36 18.59 -4.80
N GLN A 93 12.71 17.42 -4.88
CA GLN A 93 12.01 16.84 -3.74
C GLN A 93 12.98 16.56 -2.58
N LEU A 94 14.18 16.04 -2.87
CA LEU A 94 15.20 15.76 -1.86
C LEU A 94 15.73 17.02 -1.16
N THR A 95 15.69 18.20 -1.79
CA THR A 95 16.07 19.45 -1.10
C THR A 95 15.09 19.85 -0.01
N ARG A 96 13.89 19.27 0.01
CA ARG A 96 12.81 19.55 0.98
C ARG A 96 12.73 18.53 2.11
N ALA A 97 13.67 17.58 2.19
CA ALA A 97 13.64 16.51 3.20
C ALA A 97 13.64 17.03 4.65
N ASN A 98 14.13 18.25 4.89
CA ASN A 98 14.09 18.88 6.23
C ASN A 98 12.78 19.62 6.51
N ASP A 99 11.91 19.78 5.51
CA ASP A 99 10.59 20.43 5.61
C ASP A 99 9.46 19.38 5.70
N ASP A 100 9.79 18.14 6.05
CA ASP A 100 8.83 17.04 6.14
C ASP A 100 7.74 17.34 7.18
N TYR A 101 6.48 17.25 6.74
CA TYR A 101 5.32 17.38 7.61
C TYR A 101 5.10 16.08 8.39
N SER A 102 4.47 16.21 9.57
CA SER A 102 3.98 15.02 10.28
C SER A 102 3.00 14.25 9.38
N ALA A 103 3.10 12.93 9.38
CA ALA A 103 2.19 12.10 8.61
C ALA A 103 0.74 12.34 9.10
N PRO A 104 -0.24 12.44 8.19
CA PRO A 104 -1.63 12.55 8.58
C PRO A 104 -2.08 11.27 9.30
N LYS A 105 -3.13 11.39 10.12
CA LYS A 105 -3.81 10.23 10.68
C LYS A 105 -4.88 9.75 9.71
N LEU A 106 -5.03 8.44 9.60
CA LEU A 106 -6.12 7.81 8.85
C LEU A 106 -7.32 7.61 9.78
N TRP A 107 -8.44 8.24 9.46
CA TRP A 107 -9.74 7.96 10.08
C TRP A 107 -10.54 7.03 9.17
N ILE A 108 -11.11 5.98 9.77
CA ILE A 108 -12.02 5.04 9.11
C ILE A 108 -13.32 5.01 9.91
N ASN A 109 -14.46 4.99 9.21
CA ASN A 109 -15.78 4.94 9.85
C ASN A 109 -15.90 3.70 10.75
N PRO A 110 -16.04 3.86 12.08
CA PRO A 110 -16.05 2.74 13.02
C PRO A 110 -17.34 1.89 12.98
N GLU A 111 -18.40 2.38 12.34
CA GLU A 111 -19.67 1.64 12.22
C GLU A 111 -19.60 0.53 11.15
N ILE A 112 -18.60 0.58 10.27
CA ILE A 112 -18.42 -0.42 9.20
C ILE A 112 -17.72 -1.66 9.75
N ASN A 113 -18.45 -2.78 9.74
CA ASN A 113 -17.98 -4.08 10.27
C ASN A 113 -17.82 -5.16 9.18
N ASN A 114 -18.05 -4.83 7.92
CA ASN A 114 -17.88 -5.72 6.78
C ASN A 114 -17.05 -5.01 5.71
N PHE A 115 -16.03 -5.69 5.20
CA PHE A 115 -15.08 -5.12 4.23
C PHE A 115 -15.75 -4.56 2.98
N TYR A 116 -16.83 -5.20 2.53
CA TYR A 116 -17.51 -4.82 1.28
C TYR A 116 -18.47 -3.65 1.45
N ASP A 117 -18.71 -3.18 2.68
CA ASP A 117 -19.61 -2.07 2.97
C ASP A 117 -18.88 -0.71 2.97
N PHE A 118 -17.54 -0.71 2.90
CA PHE A 118 -16.76 0.53 2.83
C PHE A 118 -17.03 1.31 1.53
N THR A 119 -17.20 2.62 1.69
CA THR A 119 -17.24 3.60 0.60
C THR A 119 -16.11 4.61 0.73
N ALA A 120 -15.95 5.48 -0.27
CA ALA A 120 -14.93 6.54 -0.20
C ALA A 120 -15.17 7.53 0.95
N ASP A 121 -16.43 7.76 1.34
CA ASP A 121 -16.79 8.70 2.41
C ASP A 121 -16.43 8.17 3.82
N ASP A 122 -16.17 6.87 3.93
CA ASP A 122 -15.78 6.18 5.16
C ASP A 122 -14.29 6.29 5.47
N ILE A 123 -13.51 6.94 4.61
CA ILE A 123 -12.05 7.03 4.70
C ILE A 123 -11.64 8.50 4.61
N LYS A 124 -10.95 9.00 5.63
CA LYS A 124 -10.50 10.40 5.69
C LYS A 124 -9.08 10.49 6.20
N LEU A 125 -8.33 11.45 5.68
CA LEU A 125 -7.09 11.91 6.31
C LEU A 125 -7.44 13.07 7.23
N VAL A 126 -6.95 13.00 8.47
CA VAL A 126 -7.15 14.01 9.50
C VAL A 126 -5.81 14.37 10.12
N ASP A 127 -5.68 15.60 10.63
CA ASP A 127 -4.45 16.11 11.23
C ASP A 127 -4.15 15.49 12.62
#